data_AF-A0A2V7WXA5-F1
#
_entry.id   AF-A0A2V7WXA5-F1
#
_cell.length_a   1.000
_cell.length_b   1.000
_cell.length_c   1.000
_cell.angle_alpha   90.00
_cell.angle_beta   90.00
_cell.angle_gamma   90.00
#
_symmetry.space_group_name_H-M   'P 1'
#
loop_
_entity.id
_entity.type
_entity.pdbx_description
1 polymer ?
#
loop_
_entity_poly.entity_id
_entity_poly.type
_entity_poly.pdbx_seq_one_letter_code
_entity_poly.pdbx_strand_id
1 'polypeptide(L)'
;MESAVYSAESGSSGGAQMNAVSKTGTNNFHGAVFEFFRDHAFDARSPFDPAKTPPFRMNQFGANLSGPIAHNRTFFFVSYEAIRQKLTQTTTGFVPSAPFRARVLAASPALKPIVDGWPIGQTRVDSNTDLYQASGVNSVREDSVTARLDHRFSDHTSAFVRYN
;
A
#
# COMPACT_ATOMS: atom_id res chain seq x y z
N MET A 1 -10.08 -8.95 -32.22
CA MET A 1 -10.51 -7.78 -31.43
C MET A 1 -11.82 -8.20 -30.78
N GLU A 2 -11.77 -8.70 -29.54
CA GLU A 2 -12.98 -9.13 -28.84
C GLU A 2 -13.32 -8.06 -27.81
N SER A 3 -14.46 -7.41 -28.04
CA SER A 3 -14.95 -6.29 -27.23
C SER A 3 -15.37 -6.80 -25.85
N ALA A 4 -14.76 -6.25 -24.81
CA ALA A 4 -15.16 -6.51 -23.43
C ALA A 4 -16.52 -5.86 -23.16
N VAL A 5 -17.59 -6.66 -23.21
CA VAL A 5 -18.92 -6.23 -22.80
C VAL A 5 -19.01 -6.40 -21.29
N TYR A 6 -18.81 -5.31 -20.55
CA TYR A 6 -19.01 -5.25 -19.10
C TYR A 6 -20.50 -4.96 -18.80
N SER A 7 -21.13 -5.78 -17.95
CA SER A 7 -22.47 -5.49 -17.39
C SER A 7 -22.39 -4.34 -16.37
N ALA A 8 -23.40 -3.48 -16.35
CA ALA A 8 -23.52 -2.29 -15.51
C ALA A 8 -23.50 -2.55 -13.98
N GLU A 9 -23.52 -3.82 -13.55
CA GLU A 9 -23.36 -4.21 -12.14
C GLU A 9 -21.89 -4.15 -11.68
N SER A 10 -20.95 -4.12 -12.62
CA SER A 10 -19.52 -4.03 -12.37
C SER A 10 -19.06 -2.59 -12.57
N GLY A 11 -19.10 -1.81 -11.48
CA GLY A 11 -18.59 -0.44 -11.46
C GLY A 11 -17.15 -0.36 -12.00
N SER A 12 -16.92 0.64 -12.85
CA SER A 12 -15.64 0.92 -13.52
C SER A 12 -14.50 1.15 -12.54
N SER A 13 -13.66 0.14 -12.36
CA SER A 13 -12.25 0.31 -12.01
C SER A 13 -11.48 -0.83 -12.68
N GLY A 14 -10.61 -0.50 -13.64
CA GLY A 14 -9.71 -1.47 -14.26
C GLY A 14 -8.77 -2.05 -13.22
N GLY A 15 -9.15 -3.18 -12.63
CA GLY A 15 -8.45 -3.86 -11.54
C GLY A 15 -9.13 -5.17 -11.19
N ALA A 16 -8.42 -6.05 -10.48
CA ALA A 16 -8.91 -7.37 -10.09
C ALA A 16 -10.26 -7.27 -9.37
N GLN A 17 -11.27 -7.96 -9.89
CA GLN A 17 -12.59 -8.00 -9.28
C GLN A 17 -12.55 -8.95 -8.08
N MET A 18 -12.22 -8.40 -6.92
CA MET A 18 -12.22 -9.14 -5.65
C MET A 18 -13.68 -9.39 -5.24
N ASN A 19 -14.19 -10.59 -5.52
CA ASN A 19 -15.52 -10.99 -5.08
C ASN A 19 -15.45 -11.46 -3.62
N ALA A 20 -15.54 -10.52 -2.69
CA ALA A 20 -15.77 -10.84 -1.29
C ALA A 20 -17.23 -11.31 -1.14
N VAL A 21 -17.45 -12.62 -1.24
CA VAL A 21 -18.75 -13.22 -0.95
C VAL A 21 -18.98 -13.11 0.56
N SER A 22 -19.61 -12.03 0.99
CA SER A 22 -20.12 -11.89 2.35
C SER A 22 -21.08 -13.05 2.63
N LYS A 23 -20.82 -13.85 3.67
CA LYS A 23 -21.72 -14.93 4.09
C LYS A 23 -23.13 -14.36 4.26
N THR A 24 -24.11 -14.95 3.59
CA THR A 24 -25.52 -14.56 3.72
C THR A 24 -25.99 -14.79 5.16
N GLY A 25 -26.80 -13.85 5.66
CA GLY A 25 -27.15 -13.71 7.06
C GLY A 25 -27.57 -15.01 7.74
N THR A 26 -26.80 -15.43 8.74
CA THR A 26 -27.17 -16.52 9.64
C THR A 26 -27.82 -15.93 10.89
N ASN A 27 -28.65 -16.70 11.58
CA ASN A 27 -29.18 -16.32 12.89
C ASN A 27 -28.15 -16.37 14.03
N ASN A 28 -26.90 -16.71 13.71
CA ASN A 28 -25.83 -16.78 14.68
C ASN A 28 -24.83 -15.65 14.42
N PHE A 29 -24.21 -15.19 15.50
CA PHE A 29 -23.09 -14.26 15.38
C PHE A 29 -21.85 -15.01 14.91
N HIS A 30 -21.17 -14.44 13.93
CA HIS A 30 -19.89 -14.93 13.43
C HIS A 30 -18.94 -13.75 13.27
N GLY A 31 -17.73 -13.90 13.79
CA GLY A 31 -16.67 -12.94 13.60
C GLY A 31 -15.32 -13.62 13.63
N ALA A 32 -14.32 -12.95 13.09
CA ALA A 32 -12.94 -13.36 13.11
C ALA A 32 -12.06 -12.13 13.29
N VAL A 33 -10.91 -12.34 13.93
CA VAL A 33 -9.84 -11.35 14.03
C VAL A 33 -8.57 -11.97 13.47
N PHE A 34 -7.73 -11.15 12.85
CA PHE A 34 -6.43 -11.59 12.39
C PHE A 34 -5.40 -10.48 12.58
N GLU A 35 -4.15 -10.90 12.72
CA GLU A 35 -3.01 -10.01 12.76
C GLU A 35 -1.82 -10.69 12.07
N PHE A 36 -1.09 -9.89 11.30
CA PHE A 36 0.12 -10.26 10.62
C PHE A 36 1.19 -9.22 10.95
N PHE A 37 2.26 -9.70 11.59
CA PHE A 37 3.36 -8.87 12.07
C PHE A 37 4.66 -9.26 11.36
N ARG A 38 5.38 -8.26 10.84
CA ARG A 38 6.74 -8.43 10.30
C ARG A 38 7.67 -7.36 10.85
N ASP A 39 8.87 -7.77 11.25
CA ASP A 39 9.89 -6.88 11.77
C ASP A 39 11.27 -7.35 11.30
N HIS A 40 12.15 -6.39 10.97
CA HIS A 40 13.55 -6.63 10.63
C HIS A 40 14.32 -7.45 11.68
N ALA A 41 13.88 -7.47 12.95
CA ALA A 41 14.45 -8.32 14.00
C ALA A 41 14.28 -9.82 13.73
N PHE A 42 13.30 -10.20 12.90
CA PHE A 42 13.04 -11.59 12.50
C PHE A 42 13.50 -11.89 11.06
N ASP A 43 13.92 -10.87 10.29
CA ASP A 43 14.32 -11.03 8.90
C ASP A 43 15.85 -11.27 8.78
N ALA A 44 16.24 -12.14 7.84
CA ALA A 44 17.65 -12.31 7.48
C ALA A 44 18.16 -11.09 6.70
N ARG A 45 19.42 -10.71 6.94
CA ARG A 45 20.07 -9.59 6.25
C ARG A 45 20.24 -9.91 4.76
N SER A 46 19.86 -8.98 3.87
CA SER A 46 20.16 -9.11 2.44
C SER A 46 21.68 -9.01 2.20
N PRO A 47 22.26 -9.77 1.27
CA PRO A 47 23.69 -9.66 0.94
C PRO A 47 24.10 -8.28 0.42
N PHE A 48 23.13 -7.46 -0.01
CA PHE A 48 23.35 -6.11 -0.54
C PHE A 48 23.07 -5.00 0.48
N ASP A 49 22.59 -5.33 1.68
CA ASP A 49 22.41 -4.35 2.74
C ASP A 49 23.77 -3.97 3.35
N PRO A 50 23.96 -2.70 3.78
CA PRO A 50 25.10 -2.32 4.60
C PRO A 50 25.15 -3.15 5.90
N ALA A 51 26.19 -2.96 6.73
CA ALA A 51 26.46 -3.80 7.91
C ALA A 51 25.30 -3.95 8.93
N LYS A 52 24.21 -3.18 8.80
CA LYS A 52 22.98 -3.30 9.61
C LYS A 52 21.75 -3.43 8.69
N THR A 53 20.87 -4.39 9.02
CA THR A 53 19.56 -4.56 8.37
C THR A 53 18.74 -3.26 8.53
N PRO A 54 18.21 -2.67 7.45
CA PRO A 54 17.39 -1.48 7.54
C PRO A 54 16.15 -1.71 8.43
N PRO A 55 15.75 -0.74 9.27
CA PRO A 55 14.55 -0.90 10.10
C PRO A 55 13.30 -1.07 9.22
N PHE A 56 12.68 -2.24 9.32
CA PHE A 56 11.40 -2.57 8.70
C PHE A 56 10.43 -3.05 9.77
N ARG A 57 9.23 -2.49 9.77
CA ARG A 57 8.10 -2.91 10.61
C ARG A 57 6.81 -2.83 9.83
N MET A 58 6.02 -3.89 9.87
CA MET A 58 4.70 -3.95 9.24
C MET A 58 3.71 -4.67 10.15
N ASN A 59 2.61 -3.99 10.45
CA ASN A 59 1.47 -4.53 11.16
C ASN A 59 0.27 -4.47 10.22
N GLN A 60 -0.26 -5.62 9.85
CA GLN A 60 -1.51 -5.74 9.12
C GLN A 60 -2.51 -6.48 9.99
N PHE A 61 -3.62 -5.84 10.31
CA PHE A 61 -4.60 -6.41 11.23
C PHE A 61 -6.00 -6.10 10.75
N GLY A 62 -6.95 -6.94 11.17
CA GLY A 62 -8.33 -6.74 10.81
C GLY A 62 -9.27 -7.58 11.64
N ALA A 63 -10.53 -7.21 11.57
CA ALA A 63 -11.62 -7.89 12.24
C ALA A 63 -12.86 -7.86 11.35
N ASN A 64 -13.67 -8.91 11.45
CA ASN A 64 -15.00 -8.93 10.87
C ASN A 64 -16.01 -9.42 11.89
N LEU A 65 -17.25 -8.96 11.72
CA LEU A 65 -18.39 -9.39 12.52
C LEU A 65 -19.63 -9.40 11.63
N SER A 66 -20.47 -10.40 11.85
CA SER A 66 -21.74 -10.58 11.17
C SER A 66 -22.73 -11.28 12.07
N GLY A 67 -24.02 -11.09 11.79
CA GLY A 67 -25.08 -11.75 12.52
C GLY A 67 -26.44 -11.09 12.27
N PRO A 68 -27.48 -11.53 12.99
CA PRO A 68 -28.79 -10.92 12.91
C PRO A 68 -28.85 -9.64 13.76
N ILE A 69 -29.42 -8.58 13.21
CA ILE A 69 -30.03 -7.50 14.01
C ILE A 69 -31.42 -7.94 14.48
N ALA A 70 -32.18 -8.57 13.58
CA ALA A 70 -33.47 -9.18 13.87
C ALA A 70 -33.50 -10.58 13.25
N HIS A 71 -33.69 -11.59 14.08
CA HIS A 71 -33.73 -13.00 13.65
C HIS A 71 -34.66 -13.20 12.45
N ASN A 72 -34.19 -13.95 11.45
CA ASN A 72 -34.88 -14.23 10.18
C ASN A 72 -35.24 -13.01 9.31
N ARG A 73 -34.93 -11.78 9.73
CA ARG A 73 -35.35 -10.55 9.04
C ARG A 73 -34.18 -9.67 8.65
N THR A 74 -33.39 -9.22 9.60
CA THR A 74 -32.34 -8.21 9.36
C THR A 74 -30.99 -8.76 9.77
N PHE A 75 -30.02 -8.66 8.89
CA PHE A 75 -28.66 -9.14 9.11
C PHE A 75 -27.65 -8.06 8.78
N PHE A 76 -26.52 -8.07 9.45
CA PHE A 76 -25.43 -7.15 9.20
C PHE A 76 -24.13 -7.91 8.97
N PHE A 77 -23.22 -7.24 8.29
CA PHE A 77 -21.82 -7.60 8.18
C PHE A 77 -20.99 -6.32 8.25
N VAL A 78 -19.92 -6.34 9.02
CA VAL A 78 -18.93 -5.27 9.09
C VAL A 78 -17.54 -5.88 9.09
N SER A 79 -16.62 -5.28 8.35
CA SER A 79 -15.20 -5.63 8.37
C SER A 79 -14.35 -4.38 8.39
N TYR A 80 -13.24 -4.46 9.10
CA TYR A 80 -12.22 -3.44 9.15
C TYR A 80 -10.86 -4.09 8.96
N GLU A 81 -10.05 -3.52 8.09
CA GLU A 81 -8.69 -3.92 7.84
C GLU A 81 -7.78 -2.70 7.84
N ALA A 82 -6.58 -2.86 8.37
CA ALA A 82 -5.62 -1.78 8.48
C ALA A 82 -4.20 -2.29 8.22
N ILE A 83 -3.43 -1.47 7.51
CA ILE A 83 -1.99 -1.67 7.30
C ILE A 83 -1.25 -0.49 7.93
N ARG A 84 -0.23 -0.80 8.72
CA ARG A 84 0.72 0.14 9.31
C ARG A 84 2.12 -0.34 9.00
N GLN A 85 2.80 0.32 8.09
CA GLN A 85 4.15 -0.05 7.66
C GLN A 85 5.11 1.12 7.84
N LYS A 86 6.31 0.83 8.32
CA LYS A 86 7.47 1.72 8.28
C LYS A 86 8.65 0.95 7.71
N LEU A 87 9.11 1.36 6.54
CA LEU A 87 10.27 0.77 5.88
C LEU A 87 11.33 1.84 5.68
N THR A 88 12.48 1.66 6.31
CA THR A 88 13.65 2.48 6.02
C THR A 88 14.28 1.97 4.73
N GLN A 89 14.20 2.75 3.67
CA GLN A 89 14.86 2.45 2.41
C GLN A 89 16.10 3.31 2.28
N THR A 90 17.21 2.69 1.90
CA THR A 90 18.41 3.42 1.53
C THR A 90 18.44 3.51 0.01
N THR A 91 18.35 4.73 -0.51
CA THR A 91 18.49 5.01 -1.92
C THR A 91 19.92 5.39 -2.20
N THR A 92 20.56 4.65 -3.09
CA THR A 92 21.87 4.99 -3.66
C THR A 92 21.70 5.39 -5.12
N GLY A 93 22.45 6.39 -5.55
CA GLY A 93 22.42 6.84 -6.93
C GLY A 93 23.73 7.52 -7.31
N PHE A 94 24.05 7.50 -8.60
CA PHE A 94 25.17 8.25 -9.14
C PHE A 94 24.73 9.68 -9.43
N VAL A 95 25.51 10.65 -8.99
CA VAL A 95 25.26 12.08 -9.19
C VAL A 95 26.49 12.76 -9.81
N PRO A 96 26.31 13.87 -10.52
CA PRO A 96 27.41 14.68 -11.04
C PRO A 96 28.42 15.05 -9.95
N SER A 97 29.69 14.70 -10.15
CA SER A 97 30.75 15.01 -9.19
C SER A 97 31.01 16.52 -9.12
N ALA A 98 31.48 17.02 -7.97
CA ALA A 98 31.84 18.44 -7.82
C ALA A 98 32.72 19.01 -8.95
N PRO A 99 33.82 18.36 -9.38
CA PRO A 99 34.63 18.85 -10.50
C PRO A 99 33.90 18.78 -11.85
N PHE A 100 33.04 17.78 -12.06
CA PHE A 100 32.23 17.70 -13.27
C PHE A 100 31.18 18.81 -13.34
N ARG A 101 30.49 19.10 -12.23
CA ARG A 101 29.58 20.24 -12.11
C ARG A 101 30.28 21.56 -12.48
N ALA A 102 31.48 21.80 -11.94
CA ALA A 102 32.25 23.01 -12.24
C ALA A 102 32.59 23.13 -13.74
N ARG A 103 33.01 22.03 -14.38
CA ARG A 103 33.29 22.01 -15.83
C ARG A 103 32.04 22.27 -16.67
N VAL A 104 30.91 21.67 -16.32
CA VAL A 104 29.63 21.86 -17.03
C VAL A 104 29.17 23.32 -16.92
N LEU A 105 29.25 23.93 -15.74
CA LEU A 105 28.84 25.33 -15.53
C LEU A 105 29.80 26.32 -16.18
N ALA A 106 31.09 26.00 -16.25
CA ALA A 106 32.07 26.80 -16.98
C ALA A 106 31.83 26.75 -18.50
N ALA A 107 31.42 25.60 -19.03
CA ALA A 107 31.11 25.43 -20.46
C ALA A 107 29.74 26.01 -20.85
N SER A 108 28.73 25.86 -19.99
CA SER A 108 27.38 26.39 -20.21
C SER A 108 26.72 26.79 -18.89
N PRO A 109 26.76 28.08 -18.52
CA PRO A 109 26.08 28.60 -17.34
C PRO A 109 24.57 28.35 -17.35
N ALA A 110 23.96 28.23 -18.53
CA ALA A 110 22.54 27.96 -18.70
C ALA A 110 22.08 26.61 -18.14
N LEU A 111 23.00 25.66 -17.89
CA LEU A 111 22.69 24.34 -17.32
C LEU A 111 22.61 24.35 -15.79
N LYS A 112 22.88 25.48 -15.13
CA LYS A 112 22.78 25.64 -13.68
C LYS A 112 21.51 25.04 -13.04
N PRO A 113 20.27 25.32 -13.52
CA PRO A 113 19.08 24.73 -12.91
C PRO A 113 19.02 23.20 -13.00
N ILE A 114 19.59 22.60 -14.04
CA ILE A 114 19.64 21.15 -14.21
C ILE A 114 20.69 20.55 -13.27
N VAL A 115 21.87 21.16 -13.18
CA VAL A 115 22.97 20.69 -12.32
C VAL A 115 22.61 20.81 -10.84
N ASP A 116 21.94 21.88 -10.45
CA ASP A 116 21.50 22.11 -9.06
C ASP A 116 20.29 21.24 -8.67
N GLY A 117 19.57 20.68 -9.64
CA GLY A 117 18.49 19.71 -9.39
C GLY A 117 19.00 18.37 -8.86
N TRP A 118 20.28 18.04 -9.06
CA TRP A 118 20.89 16.85 -8.48
C TRP A 118 21.36 17.12 -7.05
N PRO A 119 21.25 16.15 -6.13
CA PRO A 119 21.84 16.27 -4.81
C PRO A 119 23.38 16.26 -4.88
N ILE A 120 24.03 16.76 -3.84
CA ILE A 120 25.49 16.82 -3.73
C ILE A 120 26.01 15.42 -3.45
N GLY A 121 26.96 14.95 -4.26
CA GLY A 121 27.60 13.65 -4.09
C GLY A 121 28.41 13.55 -2.80
N GLN A 122 28.46 12.36 -2.22
CA GLN A 122 29.14 12.10 -0.95
C GLN A 122 30.48 11.38 -1.16
N THR A 123 30.50 10.32 -1.96
CA THR A 123 31.69 9.48 -2.18
C THR A 123 32.12 9.52 -3.64
N ARG A 124 33.39 9.83 -3.92
CA ARG A 124 33.92 9.85 -5.28
C ARG A 124 33.96 8.44 -5.88
N VAL A 125 33.38 8.27 -7.08
CA VAL A 125 33.45 7.00 -7.83
C VAL A 125 34.44 7.15 -8.99
N ASP A 126 34.29 8.18 -9.80
CA ASP A 126 35.17 8.46 -10.93
C ASP A 126 35.29 9.97 -11.24
N SER A 127 35.98 10.33 -12.32
CA SER A 127 36.21 11.74 -12.68
C SER A 127 34.93 12.57 -12.93
N ASN A 128 33.80 11.93 -13.19
CA ASN A 128 32.52 12.53 -13.57
C ASN A 128 31.39 12.25 -12.56
N THR A 129 31.48 11.17 -11.78
CA THR A 129 30.41 10.71 -10.91
C THR A 129 30.84 10.57 -9.44
N ASP A 130 29.93 10.99 -8.56
CA ASP A 130 29.95 10.74 -7.12
C ASP A 130 28.77 9.82 -6.78
N LEU A 131 28.93 8.97 -5.77
CA LEU A 131 27.84 8.24 -5.15
C LEU A 131 27.13 9.15 -4.15
N TYR A 132 25.82 9.21 -4.25
CA TYR A 132 24.93 9.79 -3.26
C TYR A 132 24.15 8.68 -2.57
N GLN A 133 24.13 8.71 -1.24
CA GLN A 133 23.35 7.78 -0.42
C GLN A 133 22.46 8.58 0.54
N ALA A 134 21.17 8.28 0.51
CA ALA A 134 20.20 8.85 1.43
C ALA A 134 19.31 7.73 1.99
N SER A 135 18.97 7.83 3.27
CA SER A 135 17.98 6.96 3.88
C SER A 135 16.68 7.73 4.05
N GLY A 136 15.60 7.19 3.47
CA GLY A 136 14.24 7.70 3.64
C GLY A 136 13.39 6.69 4.40
N VAL A 137 12.42 7.17 5.17
CA VAL A 137 11.41 6.30 5.79
C VAL A 137 10.16 6.34 4.91
N ASN A 138 9.89 5.23 4.23
CA ASN A 138 8.63 5.03 3.56
C ASN A 138 7.60 4.52 4.60
N SER A 139 6.64 5.36 4.94
CA SER A 139 5.56 5.01 5.87
C SER A 139 4.26 4.82 5.11
N VAL A 140 3.64 3.65 5.25
CA VAL A 140 2.31 3.36 4.71
C VAL A 140 1.32 3.26 5.86
N ARG A 141 0.21 3.98 5.74
CA ARG A 141 -0.92 3.88 6.65
C ARG A 141 -2.18 3.79 5.81
N GLU A 142 -2.84 2.65 5.87
CA GLU A 142 -4.06 2.36 5.12
C GLU A 142 -5.12 1.79 6.04
N ASP A 143 -6.37 2.21 5.83
CA ASP A 143 -7.54 1.82 6.60
C ASP A 143 -8.68 1.57 5.63
N SER A 144 -9.29 0.39 5.72
CA SER A 144 -10.37 -0.07 4.85
C SER A 144 -11.55 -0.55 5.69
N VAL A 145 -12.75 -0.07 5.41
CA VAL A 145 -13.98 -0.44 6.11
C VAL A 145 -15.01 -0.88 5.10
N THR A 146 -15.59 -2.05 5.31
CA THR A 146 -16.76 -2.50 4.55
C THR A 146 -17.90 -2.75 5.51
N ALA A 147 -19.09 -2.27 5.16
CA ALA A 147 -20.31 -2.56 5.89
C ALA A 147 -21.42 -2.99 4.94
N ARG A 148 -22.25 -3.93 5.37
CA ARG A 148 -23.40 -4.41 4.64
C ARG A 148 -24.56 -4.64 5.59
N LEU A 149 -25.76 -4.24 5.15
CA LEU A 149 -27.01 -4.49 5.81
C LEU A 149 -27.94 -5.21 4.83
N ASP A 150 -28.51 -6.34 5.25
CA ASP A 150 -29.49 -7.11 4.49
C ASP A 150 -30.81 -7.14 5.27
N HIS A 151 -31.92 -6.90 4.59
CA HIS A 151 -33.25 -6.95 5.18
C HIS A 151 -34.21 -7.77 4.32
N ARG A 152 -34.92 -8.72 4.96
CA ARG A 152 -35.99 -9.52 4.38
C ARG A 152 -37.33 -8.96 4.82
N PHE A 153 -38.08 -8.42 3.86
CA PHE A 153 -39.45 -7.94 4.07
C PHE A 153 -40.45 -9.11 4.10
N SER A 154 -40.21 -10.15 3.30
CA SER A 154 -40.99 -11.38 3.21
C SER A 154 -40.11 -12.55 2.77
N ASP A 155 -40.70 -13.73 2.59
CA ASP A 155 -40.01 -14.90 2.04
C ASP A 155 -39.60 -14.71 0.57
N HIS A 156 -40.23 -13.77 -0.14
CA HIS A 156 -40.00 -13.50 -1.56
C HIS A 156 -39.42 -12.11 -1.83
N THR A 157 -39.17 -11.30 -0.79
CA THR A 157 -38.73 -9.91 -0.96
C THR A 157 -37.63 -9.57 0.03
N SER A 158 -36.48 -9.16 -0.49
CA SER A 158 -35.34 -8.70 0.31
C SER A 158 -34.65 -7.51 -0.37
N ALA A 159 -33.95 -6.69 0.41
CA ALA A 159 -33.10 -5.63 -0.06
C ALA A 159 -31.80 -5.61 0.75
N PHE A 160 -30.76 -5.01 0.17
CA PHE A 160 -29.48 -4.83 0.85
C PHE A 160 -28.84 -3.48 0.52
N VAL A 161 -27.97 -3.03 1.43
CA VAL A 161 -27.16 -1.82 1.28
C VAL A 161 -25.72 -2.17 1.64
N ARG A 162 -24.74 -1.67 0.88
CA ARG A 162 -23.31 -1.87 1.10
C ARG A 162 -22.53 -0.56 1.05
N TYR A 163 -21.52 -0.44 1.90
CA TYR A 163 -20.53 0.63 1.94
C TYR A 163 -19.12 0.03 1.87
N ASN A 164 -18.22 0.63 1.08
CA ASN A 164 -16.79 0.33 1.02
C ASN A 164 -15.99 1.62 0.92
#